data_AF-A0AA43EIP9-F1
#
_entry.id   AF-A0AA43EIP9-F1
#
_cell.length_a   1.000
_cell.length_b   1.000
_cell.length_c   1.000
_cell.angle_alpha   90.00
_cell.angle_beta   90.00
_cell.angle_gamma   90.00
#
_symmetry.space_group_name_H-M   'P 1'
#
loop_
_entity.id
_entity.type
_entity.pdbx_description
1 polymer ?
#
loop_
_entity_poly.entity_id
_entity_poly.type
_entity_poly.pdbx_seq_one_letter_code
_entity_poly.pdbx_strand_id
1 'polypeptide(L)'
;MPEWKDILTSLVTLAATFVGAWAAFRFESRRRKTEEDEKRIGAANRALYVIYHYWNILEQFRKEVLEPQQGRQDAWLNLAAHPVAPIPTDRLQTNDLQFLLQAEHADTYVALMLEEERVLLALNLITARSKLVLDEVFPKMAGAGVKVG
;
A
#
# COMPACT_ATOMS: atom_id res chain seq x y z
N MET A 1 32.89 59.13 -22.65
CA MET A 1 31.87 58.84 -21.61
C MET A 1 30.75 58.10 -22.32
N PRO A 2 30.29 56.95 -21.83
CA PRO A 2 29.20 56.23 -22.48
C PRO A 2 27.98 57.14 -22.60
N GLU A 3 27.33 57.14 -23.77
CA GLU A 3 26.12 57.94 -23.96
C GLU A 3 25.02 57.39 -23.05
N TRP A 4 24.20 58.27 -22.46
CA TRP A 4 23.10 57.90 -21.56
C TRP A 4 22.16 56.83 -22.16
N LYS A 5 22.04 56.82 -23.49
CA LYS A 5 21.27 55.83 -24.25
C LYS A 5 21.84 54.41 -24.16
N ASP A 6 23.16 54.25 -24.11
CA ASP A 6 23.80 52.93 -24.03
C ASP A 6 23.61 52.30 -22.65
N ILE A 7 23.65 53.12 -21.60
CA ILE A 7 23.37 52.70 -20.21
C ILE A 7 21.90 52.27 -20.09
N LEU A 8 20.98 53.06 -20.64
CA LEU A 8 19.55 52.75 -20.63
C LEU A 8 19.25 51.46 -21.40
N THR A 9 19.87 51.27 -22.56
CA THR A 9 19.67 50.08 -23.40
C THR A 9 20.18 48.83 -22.70
N SER A 10 21.36 48.91 -22.08
CA SER A 10 21.94 47.81 -21.29
C SER A 10 21.07 47.44 -20.09
N LEU A 11 20.50 48.42 -19.38
CA LEU A 11 19.55 48.20 -18.28
C LEU A 11 18.25 47.56 -18.75
N VAL A 12 17.73 47.97 -19.91
CA VAL A 12 16.51 47.38 -20.51
C VAL A 12 16.77 45.92 -20.90
N THR A 13 17.91 45.61 -21.52
CA THR A 13 18.29 44.23 -21.84
C THR A 13 18.44 43.38 -20.58
N LEU A 14 19.10 43.91 -19.54
CA LEU A 14 19.25 43.22 -18.26
C LEU A 14 17.89 42.93 -17.61
N ALA A 15 16.99 43.91 -17.60
CA ALA A 15 15.63 43.74 -17.09
C ALA A 15 14.83 42.72 -17.91
N ALA A 16 14.94 42.74 -19.24
CA ALA A 16 14.27 41.79 -20.12
C ALA A 16 14.78 40.35 -19.90
N THR A 17 16.10 40.15 -19.77
CA THR A 17 16.69 38.84 -19.45
C THR A 17 16.25 38.35 -18.07
N PHE A 18 16.21 39.24 -17.07
CA PHE A 18 15.74 38.91 -15.73
C PHE A 18 14.27 38.48 -15.73
N VAL A 19 13.40 39.21 -16.40
CA VAL A 19 11.97 38.87 -16.53
C VAL A 19 11.79 37.54 -17.27
N GLY A 20 12.56 37.30 -18.33
CA GLY A 20 12.56 36.03 -19.05
C GLY A 20 12.96 34.85 -18.16
N ALA A 21 14.07 34.99 -17.43
CA ALA A 21 14.55 33.96 -16.50
C ALA A 21 13.57 33.71 -15.34
N TRP A 22 12.99 34.76 -14.77
CA TRP A 22 11.97 34.65 -13.72
C TRP A 22 10.71 33.94 -14.21
N ALA A 23 10.21 34.29 -15.40
CA ALA A 23 9.05 33.65 -16.00
C ALA A 23 9.32 32.16 -16.29
N ALA A 24 10.47 31.84 -16.87
CA ALA A 24 10.88 30.45 -17.13
C ALA A 24 10.98 29.64 -15.83
N PHE A 25 11.63 30.20 -14.80
CA PHE A 25 11.72 29.57 -13.48
C PHE A 25 10.35 29.38 -12.83
N ARG A 26 9.44 30.35 -12.99
CA ARG A 26 8.07 30.27 -12.49
C ARG A 26 7.26 29.17 -13.19
N PHE A 27 7.38 29.05 -14.50
CA PHE A 27 6.71 28.00 -15.28
C PHE A 27 7.27 26.62 -14.94
N GLU A 28 8.59 26.48 -14.87
CA GLU A 28 9.26 25.25 -14.46
C GLU A 28 8.83 24.83 -13.06
N SER A 29 8.75 25.77 -12.12
CA SER A 29 8.26 25.51 -10.76
C SER A 29 6.80 25.04 -10.73
N ARG A 30 5.92 25.57 -11.62
CA ARG A 30 4.54 25.06 -11.75
C ARG A 30 4.53 23.64 -12.28
N ARG A 31 5.28 23.39 -13.35
CA ARG A 31 5.36 22.09 -14.00
C ARG A 31 5.86 21.02 -13.04
N ARG A 32 6.93 21.30 -12.30
CA ARG A 32 7.46 20.40 -11.26
C ARG A 32 6.42 20.07 -10.20
N LYS A 33 5.67 21.08 -9.72
CA LYS A 33 4.59 20.85 -8.76
C LYS A 33 3.50 19.94 -9.32
N THR A 34 3.07 20.16 -10.56
CA THR A 34 2.09 19.29 -11.22
C THR A 34 2.62 17.85 -11.38
N GLU A 35 3.87 17.69 -11.81
CA GLU A 35 4.49 16.36 -11.95
C GLU A 35 4.64 15.65 -10.59
N GLU A 36 4.93 16.39 -9.51
CA GLU A 36 4.95 15.84 -8.15
C GLU A 36 3.55 15.39 -7.70
N ASP A 37 2.52 16.21 -7.95
CA ASP A 37 1.14 15.89 -7.57
C ASP A 37 0.61 14.67 -8.35
N GLU A 38 0.91 14.56 -9.65
CA GLU A 38 0.59 13.36 -10.46
C GLU A 38 1.28 12.10 -9.92
N LYS A 39 2.56 12.21 -9.51
CA LYS A 39 3.28 11.09 -8.88
C LYS A 39 2.64 10.66 -7.57
N ARG A 40 2.22 11.61 -6.73
CA ARG A 40 1.52 11.34 -5.45
C ARG A 40 0.18 10.66 -5.69
N ILE A 41 -0.60 11.12 -6.67
CA ILE A 41 -1.87 10.48 -7.06
C ILE A 41 -1.62 9.05 -7.53
N GLY A 42 -0.61 8.84 -8.38
CA GLY A 42 -0.22 7.51 -8.84
C GLY A 42 0.17 6.58 -7.68
N ALA A 43 0.94 7.08 -6.71
CA ALA A 43 1.32 6.34 -5.50
C ALA A 43 0.09 5.98 -4.64
N ALA A 44 -0.82 6.92 -4.41
CA ALA A 44 -2.05 6.69 -3.67
C ALA A 44 -2.94 5.63 -4.34
N ASN A 45 -3.10 5.69 -5.66
CA ASN A 45 -3.88 4.71 -6.42
C ASN A 45 -3.29 3.30 -6.34
N ARG A 46 -1.96 3.17 -6.38
CA ARG A 46 -1.30 1.88 -6.15
C ARG A 46 -1.55 1.36 -4.74
N ALA A 47 -1.48 2.22 -3.73
CA ALA A 47 -1.78 1.82 -2.36
C ALA A 47 -3.23 1.34 -2.20
N LEU A 48 -4.21 2.05 -2.79
CA LEU A 48 -5.62 1.64 -2.79
C LEU A 48 -5.82 0.27 -3.44
N TYR A 49 -5.14 0.00 -4.56
CA TYR A 49 -5.19 -1.31 -5.20
C TYR A 49 -4.68 -2.43 -4.26
N VAL A 50 -3.55 -2.22 -3.60
CA VAL A 50 -2.99 -3.20 -2.64
C VAL A 50 -3.95 -3.47 -1.48
N ILE A 51 -4.54 -2.41 -0.90
CA ILE A 51 -5.52 -2.56 0.19
C ILE A 51 -6.75 -3.35 -0.28
N TYR A 52 -7.26 -3.06 -1.48
CA TYR A 52 -8.39 -3.78 -2.04
C TYR A 52 -8.05 -5.25 -2.29
N HIS A 53 -6.82 -5.54 -2.72
CA HIS A 53 -6.32 -6.89 -2.87
C HIS A 53 -6.28 -7.64 -1.52
N TYR A 54 -5.76 -7.00 -0.45
CA TYR A 54 -5.78 -7.56 0.90
C TYR A 54 -7.20 -7.85 1.38
N TRP A 55 -8.12 -6.91 1.17
CA TRP A 55 -9.54 -7.09 1.50
C TRP A 55 -10.13 -8.31 0.79
N ASN A 56 -9.90 -8.45 -0.52
CA ASN A 56 -10.43 -9.57 -1.30
C ASN A 56 -9.92 -10.92 -0.80
N ILE A 57 -8.64 -11.02 -0.43
CA ILE A 57 -8.07 -12.24 0.15
C ILE A 57 -8.80 -12.61 1.45
N LEU A 58 -8.94 -11.65 2.38
CA LEU A 58 -9.57 -11.90 3.67
C LEU A 58 -11.08 -12.19 3.52
N GLU A 59 -11.76 -11.47 2.63
CA GLU A 59 -13.18 -11.64 2.36
C GLU A 59 -13.48 -12.99 1.71
N GLN A 60 -12.61 -13.45 0.79
CA GLN A 60 -12.72 -14.78 0.22
C GLN A 60 -12.54 -15.85 1.30
N PHE A 61 -11.52 -15.73 2.15
CA PHE A 61 -11.33 -16.66 3.26
C PHE A 61 -12.53 -16.68 4.22
N ARG A 62 -13.10 -15.51 4.53
CA ARG A 62 -14.29 -15.38 5.35
C ARG A 62 -15.47 -16.15 4.75
N LYS A 63 -15.79 -15.91 3.48
CA LYS A 63 -16.92 -16.52 2.78
C LYS A 63 -16.77 -18.02 2.54
N GLU A 64 -15.60 -18.46 2.11
CA GLU A 64 -15.39 -19.84 1.68
C GLU A 64 -15.03 -20.78 2.84
N VAL A 65 -14.40 -20.25 3.89
CA VAL A 65 -13.83 -21.07 4.98
C VAL A 65 -14.58 -20.87 6.30
N LEU A 66 -14.80 -19.62 6.72
CA LEU A 66 -15.36 -19.32 8.04
C LEU A 66 -16.89 -19.40 8.08
N GLU A 67 -17.58 -18.73 7.15
CA GLU A 67 -19.06 -18.66 7.11
C GLU A 67 -19.73 -20.06 7.08
N PRO A 68 -19.26 -21.05 6.30
CA PRO A 68 -19.88 -22.38 6.27
C PRO A 68 -19.82 -23.12 7.60
N GLN A 69 -18.91 -22.75 8.50
CA GLN A 69 -18.74 -23.36 9.81
C GLN A 69 -19.40 -22.55 10.93
N GLN A 70 -20.06 -21.43 10.61
CA GLN A 70 -20.66 -20.56 11.62
C GLN A 70 -21.82 -21.27 12.34
N GLY A 71 -21.82 -21.24 13.68
CA GLY A 71 -22.85 -21.87 14.51
C GLY A 71 -22.65 -23.37 14.76
N ARG A 72 -21.63 -24.00 14.18
CA ARG A 72 -21.25 -25.39 14.46
C ARG A 72 -20.42 -25.50 15.73
N GLN A 73 -20.76 -26.45 16.62
CA GLN A 73 -20.03 -26.66 17.88
C GLN A 73 -18.64 -27.30 17.67
N ASP A 74 -18.46 -27.98 16.55
CA ASP A 74 -17.24 -28.67 16.11
C ASP A 74 -16.46 -27.87 15.06
N ALA A 75 -16.82 -26.61 14.81
CA ALA A 75 -16.19 -25.74 13.81
C ALA A 75 -14.67 -25.66 14.00
N TRP A 76 -14.18 -25.58 15.24
CA TRP A 76 -12.76 -25.49 15.55
C TRP A 76 -11.94 -26.68 15.02
N LEU A 77 -12.57 -27.86 14.94
CA LEU A 77 -11.98 -29.08 14.43
C LEU A 77 -12.17 -29.24 12.92
N ASN A 78 -13.40 -29.00 12.45
CA ASN A 78 -13.81 -29.27 11.06
C ASN A 78 -13.62 -28.07 10.11
N LEU A 79 -13.07 -26.97 10.60
CA LEU A 79 -12.62 -25.87 9.75
C LEU A 79 -11.50 -26.37 8.84
N ALA A 80 -11.77 -26.36 7.53
CA ALA A 80 -10.86 -26.82 6.50
C ALA A 80 -9.46 -26.21 6.68
N ALA A 81 -8.46 -27.08 6.77
CA ALA A 81 -7.06 -26.66 6.75
C ALA A 81 -6.63 -26.54 5.29
N HIS A 82 -6.46 -25.31 4.82
CA HIS A 82 -5.97 -25.05 3.47
C HIS A 82 -4.43 -25.03 3.46
N PRO A 83 -3.77 -25.86 2.64
CA PRO A 83 -2.31 -25.97 2.63
C PRO A 83 -1.60 -24.72 2.07
N VAL A 84 -2.32 -23.84 1.36
CA VAL A 84 -1.77 -22.59 0.81
C VAL A 84 -2.75 -21.45 1.07
N ALA A 85 -2.42 -20.56 2.00
CA ALA A 85 -3.09 -19.27 2.06
C ALA A 85 -2.60 -18.41 0.87
N PRO A 86 -3.47 -17.66 0.19
CA PRO A 86 -3.01 -16.73 -0.84
C PRO A 86 -2.10 -15.68 -0.18
N ILE A 87 -0.80 -15.76 -0.47
CA ILE A 87 0.17 -14.78 -0.02
C ILE A 87 0.06 -13.60 -0.99
N PRO A 88 -0.25 -12.39 -0.51
CA PRO A 88 -0.27 -11.24 -1.39
C PRO A 88 1.13 -10.99 -1.97
N THR A 89 1.20 -10.90 -3.28
CA THR A 89 2.44 -10.56 -4.01
C THR A 89 2.73 -9.07 -3.97
N ASP A 90 1.68 -8.25 -3.88
CA ASP A 90 1.80 -6.81 -3.86
C ASP A 90 1.91 -6.27 -2.44
N ARG A 91 2.78 -5.28 -2.26
CA ARG A 91 3.03 -4.58 -0.99
C ARG A 91 2.88 -3.09 -1.16
N LEU A 92 2.54 -2.43 -0.05
CA LEU A 92 2.55 -0.98 0.00
C LEU A 92 3.97 -0.45 -0.22
N GLN A 93 4.12 0.40 -1.22
CA GLN A 93 5.41 1.00 -1.56
C GLN A 93 5.70 2.16 -0.60
N THR A 94 6.32 1.85 0.54
CA THR A 94 6.62 2.80 1.62
C THR A 94 7.31 4.07 1.12
N ASN A 95 8.26 3.92 0.18
CA ASN A 95 8.98 5.05 -0.42
C ASN A 95 8.07 6.01 -1.19
N ASP A 96 7.09 5.46 -1.91
CA ASP A 96 6.15 6.24 -2.72
C ASP A 96 5.12 6.95 -1.84
N LEU A 97 4.90 6.49 -0.61
CA LEU A 97 3.92 7.04 0.34
C LEU A 97 4.53 8.03 1.35
N GLN A 98 5.83 8.32 1.29
CA GLN A 98 6.50 9.26 2.20
C GLN A 98 5.90 10.67 2.16
N PHE A 99 5.25 11.07 1.06
CA PHE A 99 4.55 12.36 0.97
C PHE A 99 3.42 12.50 2.01
N LEU A 100 2.85 11.38 2.49
CA LEU A 100 1.85 11.38 3.55
C LEU A 100 2.44 11.79 4.91
N LEU A 101 3.74 11.56 5.14
CA LEU A 101 4.44 11.99 6.37
C LEU A 101 4.65 13.50 6.42
N GLN A 102 4.76 14.16 5.26
CA GLN A 102 4.98 15.61 5.16
C GLN A 102 3.67 16.41 5.21
N ALA A 103 2.54 15.75 4.99
CA ALA A 103 1.21 16.35 5.00
C ALA A 103 0.54 16.17 6.38
N GLU A 104 -0.67 16.72 6.55
CA GLU A 104 -1.54 16.49 7.71
C GLU A 104 -2.06 15.03 7.83
N HIS A 105 -1.44 14.09 7.12
CA HIS A 105 -1.91 12.72 6.92
C HIS A 105 -0.91 11.66 7.43
N ALA A 106 0.01 12.04 8.33
CA ALA A 106 0.97 11.13 8.92
C ALA A 106 0.28 9.92 9.60
N ASP A 107 -0.87 10.16 10.23
CA ASP A 107 -1.69 9.10 10.84
C ASP A 107 -2.16 8.08 9.80
N THR A 108 -2.54 8.54 8.60
CA THR A 108 -2.93 7.65 7.49
C THR A 108 -1.75 6.78 7.05
N TYR A 109 -0.55 7.35 6.94
CA TYR A 109 0.65 6.56 6.61
C TYR A 109 0.89 5.46 7.65
N VAL A 110 0.86 5.81 8.94
CA VAL A 110 1.07 4.83 10.03
C VAL A 110 -0.03 3.75 10.01
N ALA A 111 -1.29 4.15 9.83
CA ALA A 111 -2.41 3.21 9.73
C ALA A 111 -2.22 2.24 8.56
N LEU A 112 -1.80 2.73 7.38
CA LEU A 112 -1.55 1.88 6.22
C LEU A 112 -0.48 0.83 6.47
N MET A 113 0.65 1.21 7.07
CA MET A 113 1.72 0.27 7.40
C MET A 113 1.25 -0.77 8.43
N LEU A 114 0.53 -0.32 9.46
CA LEU A 114 0.00 -1.20 10.50
C LEU A 114 -1.03 -2.20 9.94
N GLU A 115 -1.90 -1.76 9.03
CA GLU A 115 -2.88 -2.65 8.40
C GLU A 115 -2.21 -3.70 7.50
N GLU A 116 -1.14 -3.34 6.78
CA GLU A 116 -0.35 -4.34 6.05
C GLU A 116 0.22 -5.39 7.02
N GLU A 117 0.85 -4.98 8.12
CA GLU A 117 1.37 -5.91 9.12
C GLU A 117 0.28 -6.83 9.71
N ARG A 118 -0.90 -6.29 10.00
CA ARG A 118 -2.05 -7.04 10.52
C ARG A 118 -2.54 -8.10 9.55
N VAL A 119 -2.66 -7.75 8.27
CA VAL A 119 -3.07 -8.69 7.21
C VAL A 119 -2.06 -9.83 7.12
N LEU A 120 -0.76 -9.52 7.08
CA LEU A 120 0.29 -10.53 7.00
C LEU A 120 0.32 -11.44 8.23
N LEU A 121 0.15 -10.87 9.42
CA LEU A 121 0.06 -11.63 10.66
C LEU A 121 -1.13 -12.59 10.61
N ALA A 122 -2.31 -12.13 10.18
CA ALA A 122 -3.49 -12.97 10.03
C ALA A 122 -3.23 -14.14 9.06
N LEU A 123 -2.65 -13.87 7.89
CA LEU A 123 -2.31 -14.90 6.91
C LEU A 123 -1.28 -15.90 7.47
N ASN A 124 -0.24 -15.42 8.15
CA ASN A 124 0.76 -16.28 8.78
C ASN A 124 0.14 -17.19 9.85
N LEU A 125 -0.79 -16.67 10.67
CA LEU A 125 -1.50 -17.46 11.67
C LEU A 125 -2.40 -18.51 11.03
N ILE A 126 -3.09 -18.18 9.93
CA ILE A 126 -3.88 -19.14 9.15
C ILE A 126 -2.98 -20.26 8.61
N THR A 127 -1.84 -19.92 8.00
CA THR A 127 -0.88 -20.90 7.48
C THR A 127 -0.30 -21.77 8.59
N ALA A 128 0.10 -21.18 9.72
CA ALA A 128 0.62 -21.91 10.86
C ALA A 128 -0.42 -22.88 11.44
N ARG A 129 -1.69 -22.44 11.56
CA ARG A 129 -2.79 -23.31 11.98
C ARG A 129 -2.97 -24.46 10.99
N SER A 130 -3.09 -24.18 9.70
CA SER A 130 -3.28 -25.22 8.68
C SER A 130 -2.17 -26.27 8.73
N LYS A 131 -0.91 -25.81 8.87
CA LYS A 131 0.24 -26.70 8.99
C LYS A 131 0.15 -27.59 10.24
N LEU A 132 -0.08 -27.00 11.41
CA LEU A 132 -0.25 -27.75 12.65
C LEU A 132 -1.37 -28.79 12.56
N VAL A 133 -2.51 -28.40 11.97
CA VAL A 133 -3.67 -29.28 11.84
C VAL A 133 -3.39 -30.46 10.91
N LEU A 134 -2.80 -30.21 9.73
CA LEU A 134 -2.52 -31.24 8.73
C LEU A 134 -1.36 -32.16 9.14
N ASP A 135 -0.28 -31.59 9.69
CA ASP A 135 0.95 -32.33 9.95
C ASP A 135 0.92 -33.07 11.30
N GLU A 136 0.20 -32.54 12.29
CA GLU A 136 0.20 -33.08 13.64
C GLU A 136 -1.17 -33.55 14.14
N VAL A 137 -2.20 -32.70 14.06
CA VAL A 137 -3.49 -32.97 14.74
C VAL A 137 -4.27 -34.07 14.03
N PHE A 138 -4.53 -33.92 12.73
CA PHE A 138 -5.33 -34.87 11.95
C PHE A 138 -4.70 -36.27 11.91
N PRO A 139 -3.38 -36.44 11.71
CA PRO A 139 -2.76 -37.76 11.76
C PRO A 139 -2.92 -38.46 13.12
N LYS A 140 -2.74 -37.73 14.24
CA LYS A 140 -2.91 -38.29 15.59
C LYS A 140 -4.37 -38.69 15.87
N MET A 141 -5.31 -37.85 15.44
CA MET A 141 -6.75 -38.12 15.60
C MET A 141 -7.23 -39.30 14.76
N ALA A 142 -6.78 -39.39 13.51
CA ALA A 142 -7.05 -40.53 12.64
C ALA A 142 -6.46 -41.83 13.24
N GLY A 143 -5.25 -41.78 13.79
CA GLY A 143 -4.64 -42.90 14.51
C GLY A 143 -5.42 -43.35 15.75
N ALA A 144 -6.18 -42.44 16.37
CA ALA A 144 -7.07 -42.73 17.49
C ALA A 144 -8.49 -43.17 17.05
N GLY A 145 -8.75 -43.30 15.74
CA GLY A 145 -10.05 -43.71 15.20
C GLY A 145 -11.08 -42.58 15.07
N VAL A 146 -10.68 -41.32 15.26
CA VAL A 146 -11.56 -40.16 15.05
C VAL A 146 -11.56 -39.78 13.57
N LYS A 147 -12.75 -39.68 12.96
CA LYS A 147 -12.87 -39.10 11.61
C LYS A 147 -12.64 -37.60 11.68
N VAL A 148 -11.69 -37.12 10.87
CA VAL A 148 -11.29 -35.72 10.75
C VAL A 148 -11.40 -35.28 9.29
N GLY A 149 -11.69 -34.00 9.08
CA GLY A 149 -11.95 -33.40 7.77
C GLY A 149 -13.43 -33.48 7.39
#